data_AF-A0A367GGX3-F1
#
_entry.id   AF-A0A367GGX3-F1
#
_cell.length_a   1.000
_cell.length_b   1.000
_cell.length_c   1.000
_cell.angle_alpha   90.00
_cell.angle_beta   90.00
_cell.angle_gamma   90.00
#
_symmetry.space_group_name_H-M   'P 1'
#
loop_
_entity.id
_entity.type
_entity.pdbx_description
1 polymer ?
#
loop_
_entity_poly.entity_id
_entity_poly.type
_entity_poly.pdbx_seq_one_letter_code
_entity_poly.pdbx_strand_id
1 'polypeptide(L)'
;MIPAEPPPHAAALPEIELEQIALNLNLGSADLGTLKAKSIQADLALGSLYADELQTGQLDATLALGSAELGTVQAERVTIENAQGDVTIDRLLGASQVQVTDQLGNIALTLGEKADGYSVQAACGLGSITVSGAKQASPYSANSKAANAVILDAALGDITLNFEE
;
A
#
# COMPACT_ATOMS: atom_id res chain seq x y z
N MET A 1 -39.54 -46.17 13.41
CA MET A 1 -39.60 -44.69 13.51
C MET A 1 -38.32 -44.28 14.22
N ILE A 2 -37.30 -43.89 13.47
CA ILE A 2 -35.96 -43.57 13.99
C ILE A 2 -35.89 -42.04 14.08
N PRO A 3 -35.66 -41.43 15.25
CA PRO A 3 -35.49 -39.98 15.31
C PRO A 3 -34.14 -39.62 14.67
N ALA A 4 -34.18 -38.79 13.64
CA ALA A 4 -33.00 -38.21 13.03
C ALA A 4 -32.36 -37.22 14.00
N GLU A 5 -31.09 -37.42 14.32
CA GLU A 5 -30.28 -36.44 15.06
C GLU A 5 -30.22 -35.10 14.31
N PRO A 6 -30.35 -33.96 14.99
CA PRO A 6 -30.12 -32.66 14.37
C PRO A 6 -28.63 -32.52 14.01
N PRO A 7 -28.29 -31.87 12.88
CA PRO A 7 -26.91 -31.65 12.50
C PRO A 7 -26.20 -30.76 13.54
N PRO A 8 -24.90 -30.99 13.79
CA PRO A 8 -24.13 -30.12 14.68
C PRO A 8 -24.08 -28.72 14.07
N HIS A 9 -24.57 -27.74 14.83
CA HIS A 9 -24.45 -26.32 14.50
C HIS A 9 -22.97 -25.95 14.55
N ALA A 10 -22.26 -26.11 13.44
CA ALA A 10 -20.96 -25.47 13.22
C ALA A 10 -21.23 -23.97 13.09
N ALA A 11 -21.16 -23.25 14.20
CA ALA A 11 -21.02 -21.81 14.17
C ALA A 11 -19.69 -21.51 13.48
N ALA A 12 -19.73 -21.15 12.20
CA ALA A 12 -18.62 -20.44 11.60
C ALA A 12 -18.42 -19.19 12.45
N LEU A 13 -17.29 -19.13 13.17
CA LEU A 13 -16.87 -17.89 13.82
C LEU A 13 -16.91 -16.82 12.74
N PRO A 14 -17.59 -15.68 12.93
CA PRO A 14 -17.45 -14.57 11.99
C PRO A 14 -15.96 -14.25 11.90
N GLU A 15 -15.41 -14.22 10.69
CA GLU A 15 -14.09 -13.63 10.47
C GLU A 15 -14.09 -12.29 11.19
N ILE A 16 -13.16 -12.11 12.14
CA ILE A 16 -13.03 -10.86 12.88
C ILE A 16 -12.52 -9.83 11.88
N GLU A 17 -13.42 -9.18 11.15
CA GLU A 17 -13.11 -8.03 10.32
C GLU A 17 -12.89 -6.84 11.27
N LEU A 18 -11.62 -6.46 11.46
CA LEU A 18 -11.31 -5.28 12.26
C LEU A 18 -11.85 -4.04 11.54
N GLU A 19 -12.75 -3.29 12.18
CA GLU A 19 -13.36 -2.12 11.55
C GLU A 19 -12.34 -1.01 11.29
N GLN A 20 -11.45 -0.76 12.25
CA GLN A 20 -10.36 0.20 12.10
C GLN A 20 -9.17 -0.24 12.95
N ILE A 21 -7.98 -0.13 12.40
CA ILE A 21 -6.71 -0.34 13.09
C ILE A 21 -5.97 0.98 13.10
N ALA A 22 -5.55 1.44 14.27
CA ALA A 22 -4.71 2.63 14.41
C ALA A 22 -3.45 2.23 15.17
N LEU A 23 -2.31 2.30 14.49
CA LEU A 23 -1.00 2.12 15.09
C LEU A 23 -0.40 3.50 15.33
N ASN A 24 0.03 3.78 16.56
CA ASN A 24 0.80 4.98 16.87
C ASN A 24 2.07 4.54 17.58
N LEU A 25 3.19 4.59 16.87
CA LEU A 25 4.49 4.20 17.39
C LEU A 25 5.45 5.37 17.30
N ASN A 26 5.86 5.88 18.45
CA ASN A 26 6.87 6.94 18.49
C ASN A 26 8.28 6.41 18.23
N LEU A 27 8.57 5.17 18.63
CA LEU A 27 9.88 4.52 18.52
C LEU A 27 9.68 3.01 18.38
N GLY A 28 10.22 2.42 17.31
CA GLY A 28 10.22 0.97 17.06
C GLY A 28 9.43 0.56 15.83
N SER A 29 9.66 -0.66 15.36
CA SER A 29 9.04 -1.16 14.13
C SER A 29 7.63 -1.72 14.41
N ALA A 30 6.67 -1.39 13.55
CA ALA A 30 5.38 -2.06 13.51
C ALA A 30 5.50 -3.26 12.57
N ASP A 31 5.24 -4.46 13.08
CA ASP A 31 5.05 -5.63 12.23
C ASP A 31 3.58 -6.02 12.26
N LEU A 32 2.93 -5.89 11.10
CA LEU A 32 1.53 -6.23 10.88
C LEU A 32 1.36 -7.67 10.37
N GLY A 33 2.42 -8.32 9.87
CA GLY A 33 2.35 -9.64 9.25
C GLY A 33 1.21 -9.76 8.24
N THR A 34 0.27 -10.68 8.51
CA THR A 34 -1.00 -10.81 7.77
C THR A 34 -2.13 -10.14 8.54
N LEU A 35 -2.73 -9.10 7.97
CA LEU A 35 -3.79 -8.33 8.62
C LEU A 35 -4.97 -8.06 7.67
N LYS A 36 -6.19 -8.25 8.19
CA LYS A 36 -7.43 -7.94 7.48
C LYS A 36 -8.27 -6.95 8.30
N ALA A 37 -8.56 -5.80 7.73
CA ALA A 37 -9.36 -4.75 8.35
C ALA A 37 -10.20 -4.01 7.31
N LYS A 38 -11.11 -3.12 7.70
CA LYS A 38 -11.75 -2.20 6.74
C LYS A 38 -10.92 -0.94 6.51
N SER A 39 -10.24 -0.46 7.55
CA SER A 39 -9.34 0.68 7.49
C SER A 39 -8.13 0.46 8.38
N ILE A 40 -6.94 0.82 7.89
CA ILE A 40 -5.68 0.74 8.62
C ILE A 40 -5.06 2.12 8.59
N GLN A 41 -4.76 2.65 9.76
CA GLN A 41 -4.02 3.88 9.95
C GLN A 41 -2.74 3.55 10.72
N ALA A 42 -1.59 3.90 10.17
CA ALA A 42 -0.30 3.66 10.79
C ALA A 42 0.47 4.98 10.90
N ASP A 43 0.66 5.47 12.11
CA ASP A 43 1.43 6.68 12.42
C ASP A 43 2.71 6.26 13.15
N LEU A 44 3.84 6.33 12.45
CA LEU A 44 5.15 5.97 12.97
C LEU A 44 6.08 7.19 12.93
N ALA A 45 6.49 7.67 14.09
CA ALA A 45 7.45 8.78 14.14
C ALA A 45 8.87 8.31 13.80
N LEU A 46 9.35 7.25 14.47
CA LEU A 46 10.69 6.69 14.29
C LEU A 46 10.61 5.16 14.27
N GLY A 47 10.57 4.55 13.10
CA GLY A 47 10.48 3.11 12.97
C GLY A 47 9.95 2.66 11.62
N SER A 48 10.13 1.37 11.34
CA SER A 48 9.73 0.80 10.07
C SER A 48 8.36 0.11 10.19
N LEU A 49 7.55 0.24 9.14
CA LEU A 49 6.29 -0.47 8.98
C LEU A 49 6.53 -1.70 8.12
N TYR A 50 6.27 -2.88 8.66
CA TYR A 50 6.36 -4.15 7.97
C TYR A 50 4.99 -4.78 7.86
N ALA A 51 4.65 -5.29 6.68
CA ALA A 51 3.49 -6.15 6.51
C ALA A 51 3.70 -7.15 5.37
N ASP A 52 3.43 -8.42 5.61
CA ASP A 52 3.52 -9.45 4.58
C ASP A 52 2.27 -9.44 3.68
N GLU A 53 1.09 -9.38 4.28
CA GLU A 53 -0.19 -9.36 3.56
C GLU A 53 -1.20 -8.43 4.25
N LEU A 54 -1.62 -7.37 3.58
CA LEU A 54 -2.62 -6.44 4.08
C LEU A 54 -3.87 -6.50 3.22
N GLN A 55 -5.02 -6.82 3.81
CA GLN A 55 -6.32 -6.72 3.16
C GLN A 55 -7.12 -5.62 3.86
N THR A 56 -7.31 -4.47 3.19
CA THR A 56 -8.06 -3.35 3.76
C THR A 56 -8.83 -2.57 2.72
N GLY A 57 -9.93 -1.90 3.08
CA GLY A 57 -10.55 -0.94 2.16
C GLY A 57 -9.70 0.32 2.00
N GLN A 58 -9.11 0.78 3.10
CA GLN A 58 -8.30 1.98 3.17
C GLN A 58 -7.03 1.75 4.00
N LEU A 59 -5.88 2.16 3.49
CA LEU A 59 -4.60 2.15 4.18
C LEU A 59 -4.06 3.58 4.20
N ASP A 60 -3.86 4.16 5.37
CA ASP A 60 -3.18 5.44 5.55
C ASP A 60 -1.96 5.23 6.44
N ALA A 61 -0.75 5.34 5.90
CA ALA A 61 0.48 5.20 6.66
C ALA A 61 1.27 6.51 6.64
N THR A 62 1.44 7.14 7.79
CA THR A 62 2.30 8.30 7.97
C THR A 62 3.56 7.87 8.72
N LEU A 63 4.71 7.98 8.06
CA LEU A 63 6.02 7.68 8.62
C LEU A 63 6.86 8.97 8.62
N ALA A 64 7.38 9.40 9.76
CA ALA A 64 8.26 10.56 9.79
C ALA A 64 9.71 10.17 9.48
N LEU A 65 10.24 9.16 10.17
CA LEU A 65 11.61 8.68 10.00
C LEU A 65 11.62 7.15 10.05
N GLY A 66 11.57 6.49 8.89
CA GLY A 66 11.56 5.04 8.79
C GLY A 66 11.22 4.54 7.40
N SER A 67 11.20 3.22 7.24
CA SER A 67 10.88 2.58 5.97
C SER A 67 9.52 1.90 6.05
N ALA A 68 8.77 1.91 4.95
CA ALA A 68 7.56 1.10 4.83
C ALA A 68 7.83 -0.04 3.85
N GLU A 69 7.83 -1.27 4.34
CA GLU A 69 8.03 -2.48 3.55
C GLU A 69 6.75 -3.31 3.61
N LEU A 70 5.98 -3.25 2.52
CA LEU A 70 4.72 -3.96 2.37
C LEU A 70 4.87 -5.01 1.26
N GLY A 71 4.59 -6.27 1.58
CA GLY A 71 4.62 -7.38 0.63
C GLY A 71 3.42 -7.32 -0.32
N THR A 72 2.37 -8.08 -0.01
CA THR A 72 1.11 -8.05 -0.78
C THR A 72 0.09 -7.15 -0.09
N VAL A 73 -0.29 -6.06 -0.74
CA VAL A 73 -1.34 -5.16 -0.26
C VAL A 73 -2.54 -5.31 -1.18
N GLN A 74 -3.71 -5.59 -0.62
CA GLN A 74 -4.99 -5.57 -1.29
C GLN A 74 -5.84 -4.50 -0.65
N ALA A 75 -5.88 -3.33 -1.29
CA ALA A 75 -6.66 -2.21 -0.79
C ALA A 75 -7.18 -1.30 -1.86
N GLU A 76 -8.41 -0.79 -1.68
CA GLU A 76 -9.03 0.14 -2.64
C GLU A 76 -8.36 1.52 -2.61
N ARG A 77 -8.00 2.01 -1.41
CA ARG A 77 -7.27 3.27 -1.25
C ARG A 77 -6.03 3.07 -0.40
N VAL A 78 -4.90 3.52 -0.92
CA VAL A 78 -3.60 3.49 -0.24
C VAL A 78 -3.03 4.89 -0.25
N THR A 79 -2.80 5.45 0.94
CA THR A 79 -2.08 6.69 1.17
C THR A 79 -0.88 6.37 2.04
N ILE A 80 0.33 6.67 1.57
CA ILE A 80 1.54 6.56 2.36
C ILE A 80 2.26 7.90 2.29
N GLU A 81 2.52 8.48 3.44
CA GLU A 81 3.25 9.72 3.59
C GLU A 81 4.49 9.43 4.42
N ASN A 82 5.64 9.34 3.76
CA ASN A 82 6.91 9.17 4.41
C ASN A 82 7.73 10.47 4.33
N ALA A 83 8.28 10.92 5.46
CA ALA A 83 9.17 12.08 5.45
C ALA A 83 10.64 11.69 5.28
N GLN A 84 11.05 10.48 5.66
CA GLN A 84 12.42 10.00 5.41
C GLN A 84 12.52 8.49 5.54
N GLY A 85 13.11 7.83 4.53
CA GLY A 85 13.33 6.38 4.46
C GLY A 85 12.70 5.79 3.20
N ASP A 86 12.82 4.50 2.96
CA ASP A 86 12.34 3.92 1.70
C ASP A 86 10.90 3.37 1.85
N VAL A 87 10.06 3.60 0.84
CA VAL A 87 8.72 3.00 0.76
C VAL A 87 8.73 1.97 -0.35
N THR A 88 8.53 0.70 0.01
CA THR A 88 8.46 -0.44 -0.91
C THR A 88 7.14 -1.16 -0.76
N ILE A 89 6.43 -1.33 -1.87
CA ILE A 89 5.26 -2.19 -1.99
C ILE A 89 5.53 -3.21 -3.09
N ASP A 90 5.74 -4.47 -2.70
CA ASP A 90 6.10 -5.55 -3.62
C ASP A 90 4.95 -5.94 -4.55
N ARG A 91 3.71 -5.84 -4.08
CA ARG A 91 2.54 -6.14 -4.89
C ARG A 91 1.27 -5.49 -4.36
N LEU A 92 0.68 -4.58 -5.13
CA LEU A 92 -0.57 -3.91 -4.82
C LEU A 92 -1.70 -4.37 -5.74
N LEU A 93 -2.83 -4.82 -5.16
CA LEU A 93 -3.97 -5.41 -5.86
C LEU A 93 -5.27 -4.69 -5.53
N GLY A 94 -6.13 -4.47 -6.53
CA GLY A 94 -7.47 -3.93 -6.33
C GLY A 94 -7.50 -2.46 -5.89
N ALA A 95 -6.39 -1.73 -6.10
CA ALA A 95 -6.32 -0.32 -5.75
C ALA A 95 -7.04 0.55 -6.76
N SER A 96 -7.96 1.38 -6.26
CA SER A 96 -8.58 2.43 -7.06
C SER A 96 -7.80 3.73 -6.95
N GLN A 97 -7.21 4.02 -5.78
CA GLN A 97 -6.40 5.21 -5.57
C GLN A 97 -5.16 4.88 -4.74
N VAL A 98 -4.00 5.22 -5.28
CA VAL A 98 -2.70 5.03 -4.64
C VAL A 98 -2.02 6.38 -4.59
N GLN A 99 -1.62 6.80 -3.41
CA GLN A 99 -0.87 8.01 -3.19
C GLN A 99 0.31 7.66 -2.29
N VAL A 100 1.52 7.79 -2.81
CA VAL A 100 2.75 7.60 -2.03
C VAL A 100 3.56 8.88 -2.15
N THR A 101 3.74 9.54 -1.03
CA THR A 101 4.56 10.74 -0.93
C THR A 101 5.78 10.40 -0.08
N ASP A 102 6.96 10.64 -0.60
CA ASP A 102 8.22 10.50 0.11
C ASP A 102 9.02 11.81 0.03
N GLN A 103 9.46 12.36 1.16
CA GLN A 103 10.29 13.56 1.13
C GLN A 103 11.79 13.25 0.95
N LEU A 104 12.28 12.13 1.47
CA LEU A 104 13.70 11.82 1.51
C LEU A 104 13.96 10.31 1.55
N GLY A 105 13.88 9.70 0.38
CA GLY A 105 13.88 8.26 0.22
C GLY A 105 13.34 7.81 -1.14
N ASN A 106 13.44 6.52 -1.40
CA ASN A 106 13.01 5.94 -2.66
C ASN A 106 11.60 5.37 -2.53
N ILE A 107 10.81 5.51 -3.59
CA ILE A 107 9.48 4.91 -3.69
C ILE A 107 9.56 3.77 -4.68
N ALA A 108 9.32 2.55 -4.23
CA ALA A 108 9.16 1.37 -5.08
C ALA A 108 7.74 0.83 -4.94
N LEU A 109 6.98 0.81 -6.03
CA LEU A 109 5.63 0.28 -6.08
C LEU A 109 5.50 -0.68 -7.26
N THR A 110 4.99 -1.87 -6.99
CA THR A 110 4.59 -2.81 -8.05
C THR A 110 3.09 -3.04 -7.96
N LEU A 111 2.38 -2.73 -9.04
CA LEU A 111 0.96 -3.00 -9.17
C LEU A 111 0.78 -4.40 -9.76
N GLY A 112 -0.03 -5.24 -9.12
CA GLY A 112 -0.36 -6.58 -9.61
C GLY A 112 -1.39 -6.59 -10.74
N GLU A 113 -1.59 -5.45 -11.40
CA GLU A 113 -2.54 -5.24 -12.49
C GLU A 113 -1.92 -4.39 -13.60
N LYS A 114 -2.55 -4.42 -14.78
CA LYS A 114 -2.05 -3.69 -15.96
C LYS A 114 -2.14 -2.19 -15.80
N ALA A 115 -1.07 -1.51 -16.23
CA ALA A 115 -0.96 -0.05 -16.23
C ALA A 115 -2.11 0.67 -16.95
N ASP A 116 -2.71 0.06 -17.98
CA ASP A 116 -3.82 0.65 -18.74
C ASP A 116 -5.04 1.00 -17.88
N GLY A 117 -5.23 0.30 -16.74
CA GLY A 117 -6.31 0.55 -15.79
C GLY A 117 -6.05 1.70 -14.82
N TYR A 118 -4.84 2.25 -14.80
CA TYR A 118 -4.37 3.20 -13.78
C TYR A 118 -3.78 4.47 -14.41
N SER A 119 -4.23 5.63 -13.94
CA SER A 119 -3.65 6.92 -14.28
C SER A 119 -2.43 7.15 -13.40
N VAL A 120 -1.25 7.14 -14.00
CA VAL A 120 0.01 7.30 -13.27
C VAL A 120 0.39 8.76 -13.29
N GLN A 121 0.74 9.30 -12.13
CA GLN A 121 1.38 10.59 -11.96
C GLN A 121 2.57 10.37 -11.05
N ALA A 122 3.78 10.62 -11.55
CA ALA A 122 4.98 10.52 -10.74
C ALA A 122 5.74 11.83 -10.83
N ALA A 123 6.04 12.45 -9.70
CA ALA A 123 6.81 13.66 -9.61
C ALA A 123 8.02 13.40 -8.71
N CYS A 124 9.21 13.57 -9.27
CA CYS A 124 10.46 13.45 -8.53
C CYS A 124 11.18 14.81 -8.57
N GLY A 125 11.48 15.39 -7.41
CA GLY A 125 12.23 16.64 -7.32
C GLY A 125 13.69 16.45 -7.70
N LEU A 126 14.40 15.58 -6.97
CA LEU A 126 15.78 15.19 -7.24
C LEU A 126 15.91 13.66 -7.20
N GLY A 127 16.15 13.07 -8.38
CA GLY A 127 16.23 11.63 -8.55
C GLY A 127 15.80 11.23 -9.97
N SER A 128 15.41 9.98 -10.13
CA SER A 128 14.96 9.37 -11.37
C SER A 128 13.59 8.77 -11.18
N ILE A 129 12.74 8.91 -12.19
CA ILE A 129 11.49 8.15 -12.25
C ILE A 129 11.73 6.99 -13.20
N THR A 130 11.41 5.76 -12.78
CA THR A 130 11.48 4.55 -13.58
C THR A 130 10.10 3.93 -13.58
N VAL A 131 9.49 3.78 -14.75
CA VAL A 131 8.17 3.18 -14.91
C VAL A 131 8.30 1.97 -15.83
N SER A 132 7.89 0.80 -15.35
CA SER A 132 8.03 -0.50 -16.03
C SER A 132 9.45 -0.77 -16.51
N GLY A 133 10.46 -0.46 -15.68
CA GLY A 133 11.89 -0.61 -16.02
C GLY A 133 12.45 0.46 -16.98
N ALA A 134 11.65 1.41 -17.47
CA ALA A 134 12.11 2.48 -18.34
C ALA A 134 12.19 3.82 -17.57
N LYS A 135 13.34 4.49 -17.65
CA LYS A 135 13.54 5.80 -17.03
C LYS A 135 12.72 6.88 -17.74
N GLN A 136 11.93 7.62 -16.99
CA GLN A 136 11.02 8.68 -17.43
C GLN A 136 11.50 10.06 -16.95
N ALA A 137 10.98 11.10 -17.58
CA ALA A 137 11.19 12.48 -17.16
C ALA A 137 10.22 12.87 -16.02
N SER A 138 10.66 13.78 -15.14
CA SER A 138 9.82 14.34 -14.07
C SER A 138 9.27 15.72 -14.47
N PRO A 139 7.97 16.01 -14.26
CA PRO A 139 6.93 15.08 -13.82
C PRO A 139 6.48 14.14 -14.95
N TYR A 140 6.24 12.88 -14.62
CA TYR A 140 5.68 11.86 -15.49
C TYR A 140 4.18 11.78 -15.30
N SER A 141 3.42 11.70 -16.39
CA SER A 141 1.98 11.42 -16.33
C SER A 141 1.57 10.52 -17.49
N ALA A 142 0.75 9.51 -17.20
CA ALA A 142 0.25 8.55 -18.18
C ALA A 142 -1.18 8.13 -17.84
N ASN A 143 -1.90 7.64 -18.85
CA ASN A 143 -3.22 7.01 -18.70
C ASN A 143 -4.24 7.85 -17.92
N SER A 144 -4.27 9.18 -18.09
CA SER A 144 -5.16 10.12 -17.39
C SER A 144 -6.67 9.89 -17.59
N LYS A 145 -7.07 8.87 -18.38
CA LYS A 145 -8.46 8.45 -18.62
C LYS A 145 -8.86 7.20 -17.84
N ALA A 146 -7.92 6.58 -17.14
CA ALA A 146 -8.17 5.42 -16.30
C ALA A 146 -9.09 5.77 -15.12
N ALA A 147 -9.83 4.78 -14.64
CA ALA A 147 -10.69 4.93 -13.46
C ALA A 147 -9.85 5.01 -12.17
N ASN A 148 -8.74 4.25 -12.13
CA ASN A 148 -7.87 4.19 -10.97
C ASN A 148 -6.75 5.23 -11.10
N ALA A 149 -6.24 5.74 -9.98
CA ALA A 149 -5.16 6.74 -9.97
C ALA A 149 -4.00 6.31 -9.08
N VAL A 150 -2.78 6.54 -9.55
CA VAL A 150 -1.52 6.27 -8.84
C VAL A 150 -0.71 7.56 -8.87
N ILE A 151 -0.47 8.13 -7.71
CA ILE A 151 0.26 9.38 -7.52
C ILE A 151 1.47 9.06 -6.67
N LEU A 152 2.66 9.27 -7.21
CA LEU A 152 3.93 9.05 -6.54
C LEU A 152 4.67 10.40 -6.52
N ASP A 153 4.93 10.93 -5.34
CA ASP A 153 5.65 12.19 -5.19
C ASP A 153 6.88 11.95 -4.32
N ALA A 154 8.07 12.02 -4.91
CA ALA A 154 9.33 11.92 -4.19
C ALA A 154 10.07 13.25 -4.26
N ALA A 155 10.29 13.94 -3.15
CA ALA A 155 11.05 15.18 -3.19
C ALA A 155 12.54 14.90 -3.45
N LEU A 156 13.13 13.92 -2.76
CA LEU A 156 14.54 13.52 -2.88
C LEU A 156 14.66 11.99 -2.88
N GLY A 157 14.82 11.38 -4.05
CA GLY A 157 15.00 9.93 -4.22
C GLY A 157 14.43 9.42 -5.53
N ASP A 158 14.67 8.15 -5.82
CA ASP A 158 14.20 7.52 -7.05
C ASP A 158 12.78 6.97 -6.88
N ILE A 159 11.94 7.15 -7.90
CA ILE A 159 10.61 6.53 -7.98
C ILE A 159 10.71 5.36 -8.95
N THR A 160 10.33 4.18 -8.51
CA THR A 160 10.23 2.97 -9.32
C THR A 160 8.79 2.47 -9.27
N LEU A 161 8.12 2.48 -10.41
CA LEU A 161 6.78 1.93 -10.57
C LEU A 161 6.82 0.76 -11.55
N ASN A 162 6.40 -0.42 -11.12
CA ASN A 162 6.29 -1.60 -11.97
C ASN A 162 4.84 -2.07 -12.04
N PHE A 163 4.54 -2.88 -13.05
CA PHE A 163 3.24 -3.50 -13.24
C PHE A 163 3.46 -4.97 -13.60
N GLU A 164 2.71 -5.87 -12.98
CA GLU A 164 2.65 -7.28 -13.39
C GLU A 164 1.70 -7.44 -14.60
N GLU A 165 2.10 -8.25 -15.58
CA GLU A 165 1.42 -8.44 -16.88
C GLU A 165 0.43 -9.62 -16.92
#